data_AF-A0A2X1KGD6-F1
#
_entry.id   AF-A0A2X1KGD6-F1
#
_cell.length_a   1.000
_cell.length_b   1.000
_cell.length_c   1.000
_cell.angle_alpha   90.00
_cell.angle_beta   90.00
_cell.angle_gamma   90.00
#
_symmetry.space_group_name_H-M   'P 1'
#
loop_
_entity.id
_entity.type
_entity.pdbx_description
1 polymer ?
#
loop_
_entity_poly.entity_id
_entity_poly.type
_entity_poly.pdbx_seq_one_letter_code
_entity_poly.pdbx_strand_id
1 'polypeptide(L)'
;MSASSLPLPQGKSVSLKQFVSRHINEIGLLVVIAILYLVFSLNAPGFISLNNQMNVLRDAATIGIAAWAMTLIIISGEIDVSVGPMVAFVSVCLAFLLQFEVPLAIACLLVLLLGALMGTLAGCCAACLTYQVSLPHWGCGAPCAEWGCL
;
A
#
# COMPACT_ATOMS: atom_id res chain seq x y z
N MET A 1 -53.74 20.98 13.87
CA MET A 1 -52.30 21.12 13.58
C MET A 1 -51.57 20.22 14.58
N SER A 2 -51.32 18.96 14.19
CA SER A 2 -50.76 17.92 15.05
C SER A 2 -49.27 17.80 14.77
N ALA A 3 -48.43 18.05 15.77
CA ALA A 3 -47.00 17.88 15.67
C ALA A 3 -46.68 16.38 15.55
N SER A 4 -46.28 15.97 14.35
CA SER A 4 -45.73 14.64 14.07
C SER A 4 -44.41 14.48 14.82
N SER A 5 -44.45 13.70 15.91
CA SER A 5 -43.28 13.31 16.69
C SER A 5 -42.31 12.54 15.81
N LEU A 6 -41.22 13.19 15.40
CA LEU A 6 -40.10 12.53 14.74
C LEU A 6 -39.53 11.46 15.69
N PRO A 7 -39.50 10.18 15.29
CA PRO A 7 -38.90 9.13 16.11
C PRO A 7 -37.38 9.36 16.16
N LEU A 8 -36.87 9.69 17.35
CA LEU A 8 -35.43 9.79 17.56
C LEU A 8 -34.80 8.39 17.52
N PRO A 9 -33.65 8.24 16.87
CA PRO A 9 -32.97 6.95 16.76
C PRO A 9 -32.60 6.44 18.16
N GLN A 10 -33.19 5.32 18.56
CA GLN A 10 -32.92 4.66 19.84
C GLN A 10 -31.48 4.13 19.81
N GLY A 11 -30.61 4.72 20.62
CA GLY A 11 -29.20 4.36 20.72
C GLY A 11 -29.02 2.93 21.24
N LYS A 12 -28.87 1.96 20.32
CA LYS A 12 -28.53 0.58 20.68
C LYS A 12 -27.10 0.56 21.18
N SER A 13 -26.89 0.26 22.47
CA SER A 13 -25.55 0.12 23.06
C SER A 13 -24.76 -0.92 22.26
N VAL A 14 -23.65 -0.53 21.65
CA VAL A 14 -22.79 -1.45 20.92
C VAL A 14 -22.25 -2.48 21.92
N SER A 15 -22.71 -3.72 21.81
CA SER A 15 -22.28 -4.81 22.69
C SER A 15 -20.81 -5.14 22.42
N LEU A 16 -20.00 -5.24 23.48
CA LEU A 16 -18.59 -5.64 23.41
C LEU A 16 -18.39 -6.93 22.60
N LYS A 17 -19.31 -7.90 22.72
CA LYS A 17 -19.25 -9.15 21.94
C LYS A 17 -19.38 -8.91 20.44
N GLN A 18 -20.23 -7.96 20.04
CA GLN A 18 -20.44 -7.59 18.64
C GLN A 18 -19.25 -6.81 18.07
N PHE A 19 -18.65 -5.94 18.90
CA PHE A 19 -17.43 -5.22 18.52
C PHE A 19 -16.24 -6.17 18.34
N VAL A 20 -16.02 -7.10 19.28
CA VAL A 20 -14.95 -8.10 19.23
C VAL A 20 -15.15 -9.06 18.05
N SER A 21 -16.38 -9.55 17.83
CA SER A 21 -16.65 -10.44 16.69
C SER A 21 -16.39 -9.79 15.33
N ARG A 22 -16.53 -8.46 15.23
CA ARG A 22 -16.29 -7.73 13.98
C ARG A 22 -14.80 -7.46 13.72
N HIS A 23 -13.96 -7.48 14.76
CA HIS A 23 -12.53 -7.19 14.67
C HIS A 23 -11.65 -8.38 15.12
N ILE A 24 -12.17 -9.59 15.00
CA ILE A 24 -11.49 -10.79 15.53
C ILE A 24 -10.15 -11.04 14.83
N ASN A 25 -10.03 -10.67 13.55
CA ASN A 25 -8.81 -10.83 12.77
C ASN A 25 -7.72 -9.85 13.22
N GLU A 26 -8.08 -8.58 13.41
CA GLU A 26 -7.18 -7.51 13.85
C GLU A 26 -6.72 -7.76 15.28
N ILE A 27 -7.65 -8.12 16.17
CA ILE A 27 -7.35 -8.48 17.55
C ILE A 27 -6.48 -9.74 17.58
N GLY A 28 -6.80 -10.75 16.76
CA GLY A 28 -6.00 -11.97 16.65
C GLY A 28 -4.56 -11.69 16.20
N LEU A 29 -4.38 -10.85 15.19
CA LEU A 29 -3.05 -10.43 14.73
C LEU A 29 -2.26 -9.71 15.83
N LEU A 30 -2.88 -8.75 16.52
CA LEU A 30 -2.23 -8.03 17.63
C LEU A 30 -1.83 -8.97 18.77
N VAL A 31 -2.67 -9.95 19.10
CA VAL A 31 -2.37 -10.97 20.12
C VAL A 31 -1.18 -11.82 19.69
N VAL A 32 -1.15 -12.29 18.44
CA VAL A 32 -0.03 -13.08 17.92
C VAL A 32 1.27 -12.27 17.94
N ILE A 33 1.23 -11.00 17.51
CA ILE A 33 2.39 -10.09 17.57
C ILE A 33 2.88 -9.93 19.02
N ALA A 34 1.98 -9.71 19.97
CA ALA A 34 2.34 -9.56 21.38
C ALA A 34 2.98 -10.84 21.97
N ILE A 35 2.45 -12.00 21.62
CA ILE A 35 3.00 -13.30 22.04
C ILE A 35 4.40 -13.48 21.44
N LEU A 36 4.57 -13.26 20.14
CA LEU A 36 5.87 -13.38 19.47
C LEU A 36 6.90 -12.41 20.05
N TYR A 37 6.49 -11.17 20.33
CA TYR A 37 7.35 -10.18 20.97
C TYR A 37 7.83 -10.66 22.34
N LEU A 38 6.94 -11.21 23.18
CA LEU A 38 7.31 -11.75 24.49
C LEU A 38 8.26 -12.94 24.37
N VAL A 39 7.97 -13.87 23.46
CA VAL A 39 8.80 -15.06 23.24
C VAL A 39 10.22 -14.66 22.81
N PHE A 40 10.36 -13.76 21.83
CA PHE A 40 11.68 -13.31 21.39
C PHE A 40 12.39 -12.44 22.43
N SER A 41 11.63 -11.64 23.20
CA SER A 41 12.18 -10.87 24.31
C SER A 41 12.84 -11.74 25.38
N LEU A 42 12.37 -12.97 25.59
CA LEU A 42 12.91 -13.88 26.60
C LEU A 42 13.97 -14.84 26.04
N ASN A 43 13.86 -15.24 24.76
CA ASN A 43 14.70 -16.29 24.19
C ASN A 43 15.86 -15.76 23.31
N ALA A 44 15.75 -14.54 22.76
CA ALA A 44 16.75 -13.99 21.85
C ALA A 44 17.57 -12.87 22.54
N PRO A 45 18.86 -13.11 22.88
CA PRO A 45 19.70 -12.09 23.48
C PRO A 45 19.88 -10.92 22.50
N GLY A 46 19.57 -9.71 22.95
CA GLY A 46 19.65 -8.50 22.12
C GLY A 46 18.37 -8.12 21.37
N PHE A 47 17.27 -8.87 21.51
CA PHE A 47 16.00 -8.54 20.86
C PHE A 47 15.46 -7.14 21.24
N ILE A 48 15.53 -6.77 22.53
CA ILE A 48 15.07 -5.44 23.01
C ILE A 48 16.11 -4.33 22.73
N SER A 49 17.27 -4.65 22.15
CA SER A 49 18.28 -3.62 21.85
C SER A 49 17.71 -2.55 20.91
N LEU A 50 18.08 -1.28 21.14
CA LEU A 50 17.60 -0.16 20.31
C LEU A 50 17.90 -0.39 18.82
N ASN A 51 19.03 -1.00 18.50
CA ASN A 51 19.39 -1.30 17.12
C ASN A 51 18.43 -2.31 16.48
N ASN A 52 18.08 -3.39 17.19
CA ASN A 52 17.11 -4.37 16.70
C ASN A 52 15.71 -3.76 16.57
N GLN A 53 15.28 -2.95 17.54
CA GLN A 53 13.99 -2.26 17.48
C GLN A 53 13.93 -1.28 16.29
N MET A 54 15.01 -0.55 16.01
CA MET A 54 15.11 0.31 14.83
C MET A 54 15.12 -0.47 13.52
N ASN A 55 15.78 -1.63 13.48
CA ASN A 55 15.76 -2.45 12.28
C ASN A 55 14.36 -3.01 12.00
N VAL A 56 13.66 -3.50 13.01
CA VAL A 56 12.27 -3.99 12.88
C VAL A 56 11.34 -2.86 12.44
N LEU A 57 11.45 -1.67 13.04
CA LEU A 57 10.62 -0.53 12.66
C LEU A 57 10.93 -0.02 11.24
N ARG A 58 12.19 -0.06 10.80
CA ARG A 58 12.56 0.27 9.41
C ARG A 58 12.01 -0.73 8.40
N ASP A 59 12.03 -2.02 8.73
CA ASP A 59 11.46 -3.07 7.88
C ASP A 59 9.94 -2.92 7.76
N ALA A 60 9.26 -2.72 8.89
CA ALA A 60 7.83 -2.44 8.93
C ALA A 60 7.44 -1.16 8.16
N ALA A 61 8.24 -0.09 8.28
CA ALA A 61 8.03 1.14 7.52
C ALA A 61 8.18 0.92 6.01
N THR A 62 9.13 0.08 5.58
CA THR A 62 9.34 -0.23 4.16
C THR A 62 8.12 -0.93 3.56
N ILE A 63 7.59 -1.94 4.24
CA ILE A 63 6.37 -2.64 3.83
C ILE A 63 5.15 -1.70 3.90
N GLY A 64 5.07 -0.85 4.93
CA GLY A 64 3.97 0.11 5.09
C GLY A 64 3.90 1.14 3.97
N ILE A 65 5.04 1.69 3.53
CA ILE A 65 5.11 2.62 2.39
C ILE A 65 4.67 1.91 1.10
N ALA A 66 5.13 0.68 0.88
CA ALA A 66 4.72 -0.12 -0.28
C ALA A 66 3.20 -0.42 -0.26
N ALA A 67 2.65 -0.76 0.91
CA ALA A 67 1.22 -1.00 1.07
C ALA A 67 0.39 0.24 0.75
N TRP A 68 0.83 1.43 1.18
CA TRP A 68 0.20 2.71 0.82
C TRP A 68 0.24 3.00 -0.68
N ALA A 69 1.29 2.61 -1.39
CA ALA A 69 1.33 2.75 -2.85
C ALA A 69 0.32 1.80 -3.53
N MET A 70 0.24 0.54 -3.06
CA MET A 70 -0.69 -0.46 -3.58
C MET A 70 -2.16 -0.09 -3.35
N THR A 71 -2.51 0.58 -2.25
CA THR A 71 -3.91 1.00 -2.01
C THR A 71 -4.39 2.03 -3.04
N LEU A 72 -3.54 2.97 -3.46
CA LEU A 72 -3.88 3.95 -4.51
C LEU A 72 -4.17 3.29 -5.86
N ILE A 73 -3.44 2.22 -6.19
CA ILE A 73 -3.63 1.44 -7.42
C ILE A 73 -4.96 0.68 -7.38
N ILE A 74 -5.26 0.02 -6.27
CA ILE A 74 -6.53 -0.71 -6.10
C ILE A 74 -7.73 0.23 -6.18
N ILE A 75 -7.64 1.42 -5.58
CA ILE A 75 -8.70 2.44 -5.67
C ILE A 75 -8.94 2.88 -7.12
N SER A 76 -7.89 2.88 -7.95
CA SER A 76 -7.99 3.20 -9.38
C SER A 76 -8.66 2.09 -10.22
N GLY A 77 -9.06 0.97 -9.59
CA GLY A 77 -9.69 -0.17 -10.28
C GLY A 77 -8.72 -1.04 -11.06
N GLU A 78 -7.42 -0.82 -10.88
CA GLU A 78 -6.36 -1.56 -11.57
C GLU A 78 -5.81 -2.66 -10.65
N ILE A 79 -5.60 -3.86 -11.20
CA ILE A 79 -4.93 -4.97 -10.50
C ILE A 79 -3.48 -5.00 -10.98
N ASP A 80 -2.73 -3.94 -10.70
CA ASP A 80 -1.33 -3.85 -11.09
C ASP A 80 -0.43 -4.57 -10.09
N VAL A 81 -0.10 -5.83 -10.40
CA VAL A 81 0.87 -6.63 -9.63
C VAL A 81 2.32 -6.25 -9.98
N SER A 82 2.54 -5.40 -10.98
CA SER A 82 3.90 -5.06 -11.47
C SER A 82 4.74 -4.25 -10.47
N VAL A 83 4.11 -3.66 -9.44
CA VAL A 83 4.79 -2.93 -8.37
C VAL A 83 5.80 -3.81 -7.62
N GLY A 84 5.47 -5.08 -7.38
CA GLY A 84 6.35 -6.02 -6.68
C GLY A 84 7.68 -6.22 -7.41
N PRO A 85 7.67 -6.66 -8.68
CA PRO A 85 8.86 -6.74 -9.51
C PRO A 85 9.63 -5.42 -9.64
N MET A 86 8.96 -4.27 -9.73
CA MET A 86 9.62 -2.96 -9.80
C MET A 86 10.41 -2.64 -8.55
N VAL A 87 9.82 -2.83 -7.36
CA VAL A 87 10.51 -2.62 -6.07
C VAL A 87 11.74 -3.51 -5.97
N ALA A 88 11.64 -4.78 -6.38
CA ALA A 88 12.76 -5.71 -6.42
C ALA A 88 13.87 -5.25 -7.38
N PHE A 89 13.51 -4.84 -8.60
CA PHE A 89 14.45 -4.37 -9.61
C PHE A 89 15.21 -3.12 -9.16
N VAL A 90 14.49 -2.10 -8.69
CA VAL A 90 15.04 -0.84 -8.17
C VAL A 90 15.97 -1.08 -6.98
N SER A 91 15.64 -2.04 -6.11
CA SER A 91 16.49 -2.44 -4.97
C SER A 91 17.81 -3.08 -5.42
N VAL A 92 17.76 -3.98 -6.41
CA VAL A 92 18.97 -4.59 -6.99
C VAL A 92 19.82 -3.56 -7.71
N CYS A 93 19.23 -2.63 -8.46
CA CYS A 93 19.95 -1.53 -9.09
C CYS A 93 20.68 -0.67 -8.05
N LEU A 94 20.05 -0.32 -6.93
CA LEU A 94 20.70 0.43 -5.85
C LEU A 94 21.88 -0.36 -5.28
N ALA A 95 21.69 -1.65 -4.97
CA ALA A 95 22.76 -2.50 -4.46
C ALA A 95 23.93 -2.59 -5.45
N PHE A 96 23.65 -2.70 -6.75
CA PHE A 96 24.66 -2.74 -7.81
C PHE A 96 25.44 -1.43 -7.87
N LEU A 97 24.78 -0.26 -7.88
CA LEU A 97 25.47 1.04 -7.89
C LEU A 97 26.39 1.23 -6.68
N LEU A 98 25.96 0.77 -5.50
CA LEU A 98 26.78 0.83 -4.29
C LEU A 98 28.01 -0.09 -4.37
N GLN A 99 27.95 -1.21 -5.11
CA GLN A 99 29.12 -2.06 -5.36
C GLN A 99 30.17 -1.39 -6.26
N PHE A 100 29.77 -0.49 -7.17
CA PHE A 100 30.68 0.33 -7.97
C PHE A 100 31.19 1.58 -7.24
N GLU A 101 31.05 1.62 -5.91
CA GLU A 101 31.48 2.73 -5.06
C GLU A 101 30.82 4.08 -5.46
N VAL A 102 29.66 4.04 -6.13
CA VAL A 102 28.89 5.26 -6.43
C VAL A 102 28.43 5.86 -5.10
N PRO A 103 28.64 7.18 -4.88
CA PRO A 103 28.20 7.84 -3.66
C PRO A 103 26.69 7.63 -3.42
N LEU A 104 26.32 7.30 -2.18
CA LEU A 104 24.94 6.95 -1.82
C LEU A 104 23.90 7.97 -2.32
N ALA A 105 24.19 9.27 -2.20
CA ALA A 105 23.29 10.33 -2.65
C ALA A 105 23.02 10.26 -4.18
N ILE A 106 24.05 9.98 -4.98
CA ILE A 106 23.95 9.86 -6.43
C ILE A 106 23.23 8.57 -6.80
N ALA A 107 23.56 7.47 -6.13
CA ALA A 107 22.92 6.18 -6.35
C ALA A 107 21.41 6.23 -6.05
N CYS A 108 21.01 6.85 -4.92
CA CYS A 108 19.61 7.10 -4.59
C CYS A 108 18.90 7.92 -5.68
N LEU A 109 19.51 9.01 -6.15
CA LEU A 109 18.90 9.89 -7.14
C LEU A 109 18.68 9.16 -8.48
N LEU A 110 19.70 8.42 -8.96
CA LEU A 110 19.61 7.64 -10.19
C LEU A 110 18.53 6.56 -10.12
N VAL A 111 18.45 5.85 -9.00
CA VAL A 111 17.48 4.77 -8.79
C VAL A 111 16.06 5.33 -8.62
N LEU A 112 15.89 6.49 -8.00
CA LEU A 112 14.60 7.19 -7.94
C LEU A 112 14.12 7.63 -9.32
N LEU A 113 15.02 8.18 -10.15
CA LEU A 113 14.69 8.55 -11.54
C LEU A 113 14.30 7.32 -12.36
N LEU A 114 15.04 6.22 -12.21
CA LEU A 114 14.74 4.96 -12.88
C LEU A 114 13.38 4.40 -12.45
N GLY A 115 13.09 4.39 -11.14
CA GLY A 115 11.81 3.97 -10.60
C GLY A 115 10.64 4.83 -11.08
N ALA A 116 10.81 6.15 -11.11
CA ALA A 116 9.80 7.07 -11.64
C ALA A 116 9.54 6.84 -13.15
N LEU A 117 10.61 6.65 -13.93
CA LEU A 117 10.49 6.33 -15.36
C LEU A 117 9.74 5.01 -15.58
N MET A 118 10.11 3.94 -14.86
CA MET A 118 9.44 2.64 -15.00
C MET A 118 7.99 2.68 -14.54
N GLY A 119 7.70 3.36 -13.41
CA GLY A 119 6.35 3.51 -12.90
C GLY A 119 5.44 4.30 -13.85
N THR A 120 5.94 5.39 -14.43
CA THR A 120 5.18 6.16 -15.44
C THR A 120 4.92 5.33 -16.70
N LEU A 121 5.90 4.57 -17.18
CA LEU A 121 5.71 3.69 -18.34
C LEU A 121 4.66 2.61 -18.08
N ALA A 122 4.70 1.95 -16.91
CA ALA A 122 3.69 0.95 -16.56
C ALA A 122 2.29 1.55 -16.43
N GLY A 123 2.15 2.68 -15.72
CA GLY A 123 0.87 3.38 -15.60
C GLY A 123 0.33 3.85 -16.95
N CYS A 124 1.18 4.37 -17.84
CA CYS A 124 0.78 4.73 -19.20
C CYS A 124 0.33 3.51 -20.01
N CYS A 125 1.07 2.39 -19.94
CA CYS A 125 0.70 1.16 -20.64
C CYS A 125 -0.63 0.61 -20.14
N ALA A 126 -0.86 0.60 -18.83
CA ALA A 126 -2.11 0.13 -18.23
C ALA A 126 -3.30 1.03 -18.61
N ALA A 127 -3.11 2.36 -18.59
CA ALA A 127 -4.12 3.32 -19.03
C ALA A 127 -4.48 3.11 -20.52
N CYS A 128 -3.48 2.98 -21.39
CA CYS A 128 -3.69 2.73 -22.81
C CYS A 128 -4.41 1.39 -23.06
N LEU A 129 -4.02 0.32 -22.38
CA LEU A 129 -4.63 -1.00 -22.55
C LEU A 129 -6.09 -1.02 -22.09
N THR A 130 -6.38 -0.37 -20.97
CA THR A 130 -7.75 -0.28 -20.42
C THR A 130 -8.65 0.55 -21.33
N TYR A 131 -8.12 1.62 -21.93
CA TYR A 131 -8.82 2.40 -22.95
C TYR A 131 -9.13 1.57 -24.21
N GLN A 132 -8.17 0.75 -24.67
CA GLN A 132 -8.33 -0.10 -25.86
C GLN A 132 -9.32 -1.25 -25.63
N VAL A 133 -9.31 -1.89 -24.45
CA VAL A 133 -10.20 -3.03 -24.13
C VAL A 133 -11.64 -2.55 -23.88
N SER A 134 -11.83 -1.34 -23.34
CA SER A 134 -13.17 -0.76 -23.13
C SER A 134 -13.84 -0.26 -24.41
N LEU A 135 -13.09 -0.06 -25.50
CA LEU A 135 -13.63 0.38 -26.79
C LEU A 135 -13.12 -0.51 -27.93
N PRO A 136 -13.80 -1.62 -28.27
CA PRO A 136 -13.40 -2.47 -29.39
C PRO A 136 -13.50 -1.81 -30.78
N HIS A 137 -13.97 -0.55 -30.87
CA HIS A 137 -14.42 0.04 -32.14
C HIS A 137 -14.08 1.52 -32.39
N TRP A 138 -13.39 2.24 -31.49
CA TRP A 138 -13.02 3.63 -31.75
C TRP A 138 -11.53 3.87 -31.59
N GLY A 139 -10.87 4.09 -32.73
CA GLY A 139 -9.46 4.41 -32.83
C GLY A 139 -9.08 5.71 -32.11
N CYS A 140 -7.79 5.78 -31.80
CA CYS A 140 -7.08 6.91 -31.20
C CYS A 140 -7.47 8.24 -31.88
N GLY A 141 -8.33 9.07 -31.24
CA GLY A 141 -8.70 10.38 -31.82
C GLY A 141 -9.94 11.11 -31.32
N ALA A 142 -10.76 10.57 -30.41
CA ALA A 142 -11.94 11.31 -29.93
C ALA A 142 -11.60 12.24 -28.74
N PRO A 143 -12.02 13.52 -28.77
CA PRO A 143 -11.74 14.50 -27.71
C PRO A 143 -12.51 14.16 -26.42
N CYS A 144 -11.84 14.30 -25.28
CA CYS A 144 -12.33 14.03 -23.92
C CYS A 144 -13.54 14.89 -23.44
N ALA A 145 -14.29 15.53 -24.34
CA ALA A 145 -15.33 16.50 -23.99
C ALA A 145 -16.77 15.94 -23.95
N GLU A 146 -17.02 14.71 -24.43
CA GLU A 146 -18.39 14.18 -24.55
C GLU A 146 -18.80 13.16 -23.48
N TRP A 147 -17.87 12.65 -22.67
CA TRP A 147 -18.21 11.66 -21.65
C TRP A 147 -18.20 12.30 -20.26
N GLY A 148 -19.38 12.78 -19.86
CA GLY A 148 -19.63 13.33 -18.54
C GLY A 148 -19.20 12.37 -17.43
N CYS A 149 -18.33 12.87 -16.55
CA CYS A 149 -18.08 12.29 -15.24
C CYS A 149 -19.42 12.12 -14.50
N LEU A 150 -19.82 10.86 -14.32
CA LEU A 150 -20.66 10.38 -13.23
C LEU A 150 -19.97 9.16 -12.61
#